data_AF-A0A1X7P5Y2-F1
#
_entry.id   AF-A0A1X7P5Y2-F1
#
_cell.length_a   1.000
_cell.length_b   1.000
_cell.length_c   1.000
_cell.angle_alpha   90.00
_cell.angle_beta   90.00
_cell.angle_gamma   90.00
#
_symmetry.space_group_name_H-M   'P 1'
#
loop_
_entity.id
_entity.type
_entity.pdbx_description
1 polymer ?
#
loop_
_entity_poly.entity_id
_entity_poly.type
_entity_poly.pdbx_seq_one_letter_code
_entity_poly.pdbx_strand_id
1 'polypeptide(L)'
;MGSARPFLGGITGVAGPAVMAALALGVPGEAGANPVARIGTMPQSDTVAVLDIRAEADCLAGSLPDARCLPAQWFLDDGTGRVIGFSPLRWLLGTVGLTGRETLVIYDGSDSPSQEAWAVAALIHLAGQAEVAVLDGPAETGRNGWPRAFSRENVFVAPIRLAAMSLDESGSGPTVGALAEFAQGRTELVSYGPDT
;
A
#
# COMPACT_ATOMS: atom_id res chain seq x y z
N MET A 1 -46.67 -54.65 -31.63
CA MET A 1 -48.10 -54.74 -31.29
C MET A 1 -48.15 -54.79 -29.77
N GLY A 2 -48.53 -53.76 -29.02
CA GLY A 2 -49.55 -52.75 -29.21
C GLY A 2 -50.24 -52.70 -27.86
N SER A 3 -49.89 -51.73 -27.01
CA SER A 3 -50.57 -51.56 -25.73
C SER A 3 -50.74 -50.08 -25.45
N ALA A 4 -51.89 -49.57 -25.90
CA ALA A 4 -52.46 -48.32 -25.44
C ALA A 4 -53.31 -48.61 -24.19
N ARG A 5 -53.14 -47.79 -23.16
CA ARG A 5 -54.19 -47.55 -22.16
C ARG A 5 -54.23 -46.05 -21.84
N PRO A 6 -55.39 -45.39 -21.97
CA PRO A 6 -55.61 -44.05 -21.46
C PRO A 6 -56.07 -44.12 -20.00
N PHE A 7 -55.87 -43.07 -19.21
CA PHE A 7 -56.82 -42.66 -18.16
C PHE A 7 -56.54 -41.21 -17.73
N LEU A 8 -57.53 -40.35 -17.95
CA LEU A 8 -57.66 -39.01 -17.39
C LEU A 8 -58.22 -39.07 -15.96
N GLY A 9 -57.85 -38.10 -15.13
CA GLY A 9 -58.47 -37.77 -13.84
C GLY A 9 -57.39 -37.47 -12.80
N GLY A 10 -57.36 -36.35 -12.07
CA GLY A 10 -58.27 -35.23 -11.93
C GLY A 10 -57.55 -34.09 -11.21
N ILE A 11 -58.20 -32.94 -11.23
CA ILE A 11 -57.77 -31.58 -10.85
C ILE A 11 -58.00 -31.34 -9.35
N THR A 12 -57.06 -30.65 -8.68
CA THR A 12 -57.17 -29.74 -7.51
C THR A 12 -55.75 -29.64 -6.93
N GLY A 13 -55.00 -28.53 -6.90
CA GLY A 13 -55.35 -27.14 -6.63
C GLY A 13 -54.93 -26.80 -5.20
N VAL A 14 -53.71 -26.29 -4.97
CA VAL A 14 -53.35 -25.42 -3.84
C VAL A 14 -52.16 -24.55 -4.23
N ALA A 15 -52.30 -23.25 -4.01
CA ALA A 15 -51.32 -22.21 -4.29
C ALA A 15 -50.42 -21.93 -3.07
N GLY A 16 -49.09 -21.85 -3.32
CA GLY A 16 -48.08 -21.06 -2.59
C GLY A 16 -47.80 -21.36 -1.11
N PRO A 17 -46.78 -20.71 -0.49
CA PRO A 17 -45.73 -19.86 -1.05
C PRO A 17 -44.31 -20.41 -0.82
N ALA A 18 -43.35 -19.72 -1.43
CA ALA A 18 -41.91 -19.94 -1.38
C ALA A 18 -41.35 -20.06 0.05
N VAL A 19 -40.58 -21.13 0.28
CA VAL A 19 -39.68 -21.22 1.43
C VAL A 19 -38.42 -20.41 1.08
N MET A 20 -38.35 -19.20 1.62
CA MET A 20 -37.13 -18.38 1.65
C MET A 20 -36.03 -19.16 2.40
N ALA A 21 -35.03 -19.64 1.66
CA ALA A 21 -33.78 -20.09 2.24
C ALA A 21 -33.01 -18.85 2.73
N ALA A 22 -33.04 -18.60 4.04
CA ALA A 22 -32.15 -17.63 4.68
C ALA A 22 -30.73 -18.21 4.75
N LEU A 23 -29.98 -18.04 3.66
CA LEU A 23 -28.52 -18.14 3.67
C LEU A 23 -27.97 -16.98 4.51
N ALA A 24 -27.77 -17.21 5.80
CA ALA A 24 -26.93 -16.37 6.62
C ALA A 24 -25.48 -16.54 6.16
N LEU A 25 -25.10 -15.78 5.13
CA LEU A 25 -23.70 -15.51 4.82
C LEU A 25 -23.15 -14.69 5.98
N GLY A 26 -22.55 -15.38 6.95
CA GLY A 26 -21.63 -14.75 7.87
C GLY A 26 -20.51 -14.15 7.03
N VAL A 27 -20.51 -12.82 6.90
CA VAL A 27 -19.38 -12.07 6.35
C VAL A 27 -18.20 -12.38 7.27
N PRO A 28 -17.10 -13.01 6.79
CA PRO A 28 -15.88 -13.00 7.55
C PRO A 28 -15.47 -11.54 7.65
N GLY A 29 -15.51 -10.96 8.85
CA GLY A 29 -14.81 -9.71 9.10
C GLY A 29 -13.35 -9.96 8.77
N GLU A 30 -12.87 -9.36 7.67
CA GLU A 30 -11.44 -9.31 7.38
C GLU A 30 -10.80 -8.59 8.55
N ALA A 31 -10.11 -9.34 9.41
CA ALA A 31 -9.11 -8.78 10.29
C ALA A 31 -8.04 -8.19 9.36
N GLY A 32 -8.23 -6.93 8.97
CA GLY A 32 -7.38 -6.25 8.02
C GLY A 32 -5.96 -6.21 8.57
N ALA A 33 -5.04 -6.90 7.90
CA ALA A 33 -3.63 -6.64 8.10
C ALA A 33 -3.37 -5.13 7.91
N ASN A 34 -2.51 -4.55 8.73
CA ASN A 34 -2.12 -3.14 8.59
C ASN A 34 -1.76 -2.83 7.13
N PRO A 35 -2.14 -1.65 6.58
CA PRO A 35 -1.83 -1.30 5.19
C PRO A 35 -0.36 -1.42 4.84
N VAL A 36 0.52 -1.20 5.82
CA VAL A 36 1.97 -1.37 5.71
C VAL A 36 2.43 -2.42 6.72
N ALA A 37 3.23 -3.38 6.25
CA ALA A 37 3.80 -4.41 7.11
C ALA A 37 4.97 -3.87 7.94
N ARG A 38 5.14 -4.43 9.14
CA ARG A 38 6.35 -4.27 9.95
C ARG A 38 7.16 -5.55 9.84
N ILE A 39 8.43 -5.47 9.45
CA ILE A 39 9.28 -6.66 9.32
C ILE A 39 10.55 -6.52 10.14
N GLY A 40 10.98 -7.59 10.81
CA GLY A 40 12.27 -7.65 11.50
C GLY A 40 13.36 -8.38 10.72
N THR A 41 13.04 -8.88 9.53
CA THR A 41 13.95 -9.68 8.71
C THR A 41 13.64 -9.45 7.24
N MET A 42 14.68 -9.25 6.44
CA MET A 42 14.55 -9.02 5.00
C MET A 42 13.95 -10.25 4.29
N PRO A 43 12.91 -10.09 3.45
CA PRO A 43 12.39 -11.19 2.65
C PRO A 43 13.46 -11.71 1.68
N GLN A 44 13.53 -13.03 1.52
CA GLN A 44 14.42 -13.67 0.56
C GLN A 44 13.65 -13.83 -0.77
N SER A 45 13.61 -12.79 -1.60
CA SER A 45 12.99 -12.82 -2.93
C SER A 45 13.69 -11.87 -3.89
N ASP A 46 13.75 -12.28 -5.16
CA ASP A 46 14.31 -11.48 -6.26
C ASP A 46 13.42 -10.28 -6.64
N THR A 47 12.23 -10.17 -6.04
CA THR A 47 11.27 -9.08 -6.27
C THR A 47 11.25 -8.05 -5.15
N VAL A 48 12.23 -8.08 -4.24
CA VAL A 48 12.37 -7.10 -3.16
C VAL A 48 13.13 -5.89 -3.67
N ALA A 49 12.55 -4.71 -3.47
CA ALA A 49 13.25 -3.44 -3.62
C ALA A 49 13.47 -2.83 -2.24
N VAL A 50 14.65 -2.24 -2.02
CA VAL A 50 14.97 -1.57 -0.76
C VAL A 50 15.13 -0.08 -1.01
N LEU A 51 14.46 0.72 -0.20
CA LEU A 51 14.54 2.18 -0.23
C LEU A 51 15.11 2.66 1.11
N ASP A 52 16.28 3.28 1.06
CA ASP A 52 16.87 3.94 2.23
C ASP A 52 16.48 5.43 2.20
N ILE A 53 15.73 5.84 3.21
CA ILE A 53 15.17 7.19 3.32
C ILE A 53 15.98 8.12 4.22
N ARG A 54 17.15 7.69 4.70
CA ARG A 54 18.08 8.57 5.42
C ARG A 54 18.65 9.64 4.49
N ALA A 55 19.42 10.56 5.06
CA ALA A 55 20.18 11.52 4.27
C ALA A 55 21.02 10.82 3.19
N GLU A 56 21.09 11.41 2.01
CA GLU A 56 21.72 10.77 0.84
C GLU A 56 23.18 10.41 1.12
N ALA A 57 23.91 11.29 1.82
CA ALA A 57 25.28 11.04 2.24
C ALA A 57 25.43 9.79 3.12
N ASP A 58 24.49 9.55 4.05
CA ASP A 58 24.53 8.40 4.95
C ASP A 58 24.24 7.10 4.20
N CYS A 59 23.23 7.12 3.31
CA CYS A 59 22.91 5.98 2.46
C CYS A 59 24.08 5.62 1.52
N LEU A 60 24.70 6.62 0.88
CA LEU A 60 25.84 6.41 -0.01
C LEU A 60 27.09 5.94 0.74
N ALA A 61 27.28 6.37 1.99
CA ALA A 61 28.39 5.94 2.84
C ALA A 61 28.20 4.50 3.36
N GLY A 62 26.96 4.06 3.54
CA GLY A 62 26.67 2.70 3.97
C GLY A 62 25.19 2.48 4.22
N SER A 63 24.60 1.54 3.48
CA SER A 63 23.20 1.14 3.54
C SER A 63 23.07 -0.38 3.51
N LEU A 64 21.82 -0.83 3.38
CA LEU A 64 21.46 -2.20 3.09
C LEU A 64 21.90 -2.61 1.68
N PRO A 65 22.10 -3.92 1.44
CA PRO A 65 22.33 -4.45 0.09
C PRO A 65 21.30 -3.93 -0.92
N ASP A 66 21.80 -3.42 -2.04
CA ASP A 66 21.01 -2.97 -3.20
C ASP A 66 19.98 -1.87 -2.90
N ALA A 67 20.10 -1.19 -1.75
CA ALA A 67 19.23 -0.09 -1.39
C ALA A 67 19.39 1.08 -2.36
N ARG A 68 18.25 1.68 -2.74
CA ARG A 68 18.19 2.95 -3.46
C ARG A 68 18.13 4.08 -2.45
N CYS A 69 19.04 5.03 -2.57
CA CYS A 69 19.07 6.22 -1.74
C CYS A 69 18.00 7.21 -2.21
N LEU A 70 16.99 7.44 -1.40
CA LEU A 70 15.96 8.44 -1.65
C LEU A 70 15.49 9.04 -0.32
N PRO A 71 16.13 10.13 0.12
CA PRO A 71 15.87 10.71 1.42
C PRO A 71 14.40 11.09 1.67
N ALA A 72 13.95 10.99 2.91
CA ALA A 72 12.56 11.25 3.32
C ALA A 72 12.06 12.64 2.92
N GLN A 73 12.94 13.65 2.86
CA GLN A 73 12.58 15.01 2.46
C GLN A 73 12.10 15.15 1.02
N TRP A 74 12.34 14.15 0.16
CA TRP A 74 11.74 14.12 -1.18
C TRP A 74 10.25 13.76 -1.17
N PHE A 75 9.76 13.21 -0.05
CA PHE A 75 8.35 12.86 0.15
C PHE A 75 7.64 13.84 1.08
N LEU A 76 8.36 14.29 2.11
CA LEU A 76 7.84 15.09 3.21
C LEU A 76 8.60 16.42 3.19
N ASP A 77 7.93 17.53 2.92
CA ASP A 77 8.55 18.85 2.91
C ASP A 77 9.18 19.18 4.28
N ASP A 78 10.46 19.56 4.25
CA ASP A 78 11.33 19.81 5.41
C ASP A 78 11.06 21.16 6.07
N GLY A 79 9.81 21.47 6.38
CA GLY A 79 9.50 22.67 7.15
C GLY A 79 8.02 23.01 7.24
N THR A 80 7.22 22.62 6.25
CA THR A 80 5.76 22.85 6.26
C THR A 80 4.95 21.60 6.60
N GLY A 81 5.60 20.42 6.64
CA GLY A 81 4.93 19.14 6.86
C GLY A 81 4.00 18.73 5.72
N ARG A 82 4.13 19.39 4.55
CA ARG A 82 3.37 19.07 3.34
C ARG A 82 3.92 17.80 2.70
N VAL A 83 3.01 16.99 2.18
CA VAL A 83 3.33 15.73 1.52
C VAL A 83 3.36 15.95 0.01
N ILE A 84 4.30 15.34 -0.68
CA ILE A 84 4.39 15.41 -2.15
C ILE A 84 3.12 14.83 -2.81
N GLY A 85 2.66 15.50 -3.86
CA GLY A 85 1.49 15.04 -4.61
C GLY A 85 1.73 13.78 -5.44
N PHE A 86 0.65 13.10 -5.86
CA PHE A 86 0.76 11.80 -6.54
C PHE A 86 1.50 11.85 -7.89
N SER A 87 1.33 12.91 -8.68
CA SER A 87 2.04 13.04 -9.96
C SER A 87 3.57 13.11 -9.79
N PRO A 88 4.11 14.06 -8.98
CA PRO A 88 5.55 14.11 -8.73
C PRO A 88 6.06 12.90 -7.93
N LEU A 89 5.26 12.31 -7.03
CA LEU A 89 5.59 11.04 -6.36
C LEU A 89 5.84 9.92 -7.36
N ARG A 90 4.93 9.68 -8.32
CA ARG A 90 5.09 8.62 -9.32
C ARG A 90 6.29 8.85 -10.23
N TRP A 91 6.62 10.11 -10.50
CA TRP A 91 7.87 10.45 -11.19
C TRP A 91 9.08 9.99 -10.36
N LEU A 92 9.07 10.34 -9.07
CA LEU A 92 10.14 10.04 -8.13
C LEU A 92 10.36 8.52 -7.96
N LEU A 93 9.29 7.75 -7.79
CA LEU A 93 9.36 6.28 -7.66
C LEU A 93 9.97 5.62 -8.91
N GLY A 94 9.74 6.20 -10.09
CA GLY A 94 10.39 5.76 -11.33
C GLY A 94 11.91 5.97 -11.35
N THR A 95 12.45 6.94 -10.59
CA THR A 95 13.91 7.20 -10.50
C THR A 95 14.66 6.20 -9.63
N VAL A 96 13.93 5.46 -8.80
CA VAL A 96 14.45 4.36 -7.98
C VAL A 96 14.04 2.99 -8.54
N GLY A 97 13.60 2.96 -9.81
CA GLY A 97 13.34 1.72 -10.54
C GLY A 97 12.03 1.01 -10.19
N LEU A 98 11.12 1.62 -9.41
CA LEU A 98 9.89 0.96 -8.99
C LEU A 98 8.84 0.94 -10.11
N THR A 99 8.17 -0.22 -10.27
CA THR A 99 7.01 -0.38 -11.17
C THR A 99 5.68 -0.44 -10.41
N GLY A 100 5.73 -0.77 -9.13
CA GLY A 100 4.57 -0.93 -8.24
C GLY A 100 4.22 -2.39 -7.93
N ARG A 101 4.98 -3.36 -8.46
CA ARG A 101 4.74 -4.80 -8.30
C ARG A 101 5.68 -5.48 -7.32
N GLU A 102 6.79 -4.82 -7.01
CA GLU A 102 7.83 -5.27 -6.10
C GLU A 102 7.30 -5.26 -4.65
N THR A 103 7.93 -6.04 -3.78
CA THR A 103 7.79 -5.83 -2.33
C THR A 103 8.78 -4.73 -1.95
N LEU A 104 8.27 -3.56 -1.58
CA LEU A 104 9.11 -2.44 -1.19
C LEU A 104 9.39 -2.50 0.31
N VAL A 105 10.67 -2.53 0.69
CA VAL A 105 11.11 -2.38 2.07
C VAL A 105 11.72 -0.99 2.28
N ILE A 106 11.18 -0.25 3.25
CA ILE A 106 11.70 1.05 3.67
C ILE A 106 12.62 0.88 4.87
N TYR A 107 13.78 1.53 4.79
CA TYR A 107 14.79 1.57 5.84
C TYR A 107 15.12 3.03 6.18
N ASP A 108 15.04 3.36 7.47
CA ASP A 108 15.36 4.70 7.99
C ASP A 108 16.57 4.69 8.95
N GLY A 109 17.22 3.54 9.12
CA GLY A 109 18.37 3.33 10.02
C GLY A 109 18.12 3.55 11.50
N SER A 110 16.86 3.53 11.92
CA SER A 110 16.49 3.50 13.33
C SER A 110 16.23 2.07 13.79
N ASP A 111 16.52 1.77 15.07
CA ASP A 111 16.18 0.48 15.68
C ASP A 111 14.66 0.24 15.76
N SER A 112 13.87 1.29 15.61
CA SER A 112 12.42 1.22 15.48
C SER A 112 11.96 2.25 14.46
N PRO A 113 11.00 1.90 13.58
CA PRO A 113 10.52 2.78 12.53
C PRO A 113 10.05 4.14 13.03
N SER A 114 10.62 5.22 12.47
CA SER A 114 10.20 6.58 12.71
C SER A 114 8.80 6.86 12.16
N GLN A 115 8.18 7.97 12.61
CA GLN A 115 6.90 8.43 12.05
C GLN A 115 7.03 8.77 10.56
N GLU A 116 8.18 9.30 10.15
CA GLU A 116 8.49 9.60 8.75
C GLU A 116 8.55 8.33 7.90
N ALA A 117 9.19 7.26 8.39
CA ALA A 117 9.22 5.98 7.68
C ALA A 117 7.82 5.40 7.45
N TRP A 118 6.95 5.44 8.47
CA TRP A 118 5.55 5.03 8.32
C TRP A 118 4.79 5.94 7.34
N ALA A 119 5.01 7.24 7.38
CA ALA A 119 4.34 8.19 6.50
C ALA A 119 4.73 7.99 5.02
N VAL A 120 6.04 7.83 4.75
CA VAL A 120 6.55 7.51 3.42
C VAL A 120 5.96 6.17 2.94
N ALA A 121 5.92 5.17 3.81
CA ALA A 121 5.37 3.86 3.47
C ALA A 121 3.88 3.93 3.10
N ALA A 122 3.07 4.64 3.89
CA ALA A 122 1.68 4.89 3.60
C ALA A 122 1.50 5.61 2.26
N LEU A 123 2.29 6.66 2.00
CA LEU A 123 2.19 7.42 0.77
C LEU A 123 2.47 6.55 -0.47
N ILE A 124 3.49 5.70 -0.42
CA ILE A 124 3.84 4.79 -1.51
C ILE A 124 2.79 3.68 -1.67
N HIS A 125 2.27 3.14 -0.56
CA HIS A 125 1.17 2.19 -0.58
C HIS A 125 -0.07 2.79 -1.27
N LEU A 126 -0.45 4.01 -0.88
CA LEU A 126 -1.56 4.78 -1.45
C LEU A 126 -1.36 5.10 -2.93
N ALA A 127 -0.12 5.33 -3.36
CA ALA A 127 0.23 5.53 -4.77
C ALA A 127 0.02 4.27 -5.62
N GLY A 128 -0.12 3.10 -5.00
CA GLY A 128 -0.47 1.85 -5.66
C GLY A 128 0.58 0.75 -5.54
N GLN A 129 1.66 0.93 -4.77
CA GLN A 129 2.62 -0.16 -4.55
C GLN A 129 1.88 -1.36 -3.95
N ALA A 130 2.09 -2.53 -4.54
CA ALA A 130 1.38 -3.75 -4.17
C ALA A 130 1.63 -4.11 -2.70
N GLU A 131 2.90 -4.14 -2.30
CA GLU A 131 3.35 -4.47 -0.95
C GLU A 131 4.39 -3.45 -0.48
N VAL A 132 4.20 -2.95 0.74
CA VAL A 132 5.14 -2.05 1.40
C VAL A 132 5.36 -2.53 2.82
N ALA A 133 6.62 -2.58 3.24
CA ALA A 133 7.02 -2.90 4.59
C ALA A 133 8.03 -1.88 5.12
N VAL A 134 8.05 -1.67 6.43
CA VAL A 134 9.12 -0.93 7.11
C VAL A 134 9.96 -1.90 7.93
N LEU A 135 11.28 -1.79 7.79
CA LEU A 135 12.24 -2.58 8.56
C LEU A 135 12.29 -2.09 10.01
N ASP A 136 12.12 -3.00 10.96
CA ASP A 136 12.13 -2.77 12.41
C ASP A 136 13.28 -3.57 13.03
N GLY A 137 14.13 -2.89 13.80
CA GLY A 137 15.31 -3.47 14.41
C GLY A 137 16.61 -3.23 13.64
N PRO A 138 17.72 -3.71 14.21
CA PRO A 138 19.05 -3.46 13.66
C PRO A 138 19.22 -4.16 12.32
N ALA A 139 19.93 -3.50 11.42
CA ALA A 139 20.24 -4.04 10.11
C ALA A 139 21.74 -3.99 9.83
N GLU A 140 22.27 -5.06 9.23
CA GLU A 140 23.66 -5.09 8.80
C GLU A 140 23.85 -4.15 7.60
N THR A 141 24.42 -2.99 7.88
CA THR A 141 24.85 -2.02 6.88
C THR A 141 26.35 -2.13 6.63
N GLY A 142 26.82 -1.62 5.50
CA GLY A 142 28.25 -1.63 5.16
C GLY A 142 28.54 -1.73 3.68
N ARG A 143 27.50 -1.79 2.84
CA ARG A 143 27.60 -1.61 1.39
C ARG A 143 27.07 -0.24 1.03
N ASN A 144 27.70 0.43 0.08
CA ASN A 144 27.19 1.71 -0.39
C ASN A 144 25.80 1.51 -1.01
N GLY A 145 24.86 2.37 -0.64
CA GLY A 145 23.59 2.47 -1.36
C GLY A 145 23.81 3.00 -2.78
N TRP A 146 22.81 2.78 -3.62
CA TRP A 146 22.81 3.26 -5.00
C TRP A 146 22.07 4.60 -5.10
N PRO A 147 22.66 5.62 -5.73
CA PRO A 147 21.94 6.87 -5.95
C PRO A 147 20.71 6.64 -6.83
N ARG A 148 19.67 7.46 -6.66
CA ARG A 148 18.57 7.51 -7.62
C ARG A 148 19.07 7.99 -8.99
N ALA A 149 18.41 7.56 -10.05
CA ALA A 149 18.70 8.05 -11.38
C ALA A 149 18.22 9.50 -11.56
N PHE A 150 18.87 10.23 -12.46
CA PHE A 150 18.46 11.59 -12.84
C PHE A 150 17.14 11.59 -13.63
N SER A 151 16.97 10.59 -14.50
CA SER A 151 15.72 10.29 -15.22
C SER A 151 15.05 9.06 -14.62
N ARG A 152 13.76 8.85 -14.94
CA ARG A 152 13.08 7.62 -14.53
C ARG A 152 13.72 6.42 -15.23
N GLU A 153 14.07 5.41 -14.46
CA GLU A 153 14.49 4.10 -14.96
C GLU A 153 13.26 3.30 -15.41
N ASN A 154 12.14 3.45 -14.68
CA ASN A 154 10.87 2.79 -14.95
C ASN A 154 9.69 3.78 -14.88
N VAL A 155 8.58 3.41 -15.52
CA VAL A 155 7.32 4.16 -15.40
C VAL A 155 6.45 3.52 -14.33
N PHE A 156 6.25 4.21 -13.21
CA PHE A 156 5.35 3.76 -12.16
C PHE A 156 3.88 3.91 -12.62
N VAL A 157 3.23 2.79 -12.88
CA VAL A 157 1.87 2.73 -13.48
C VAL A 157 0.79 2.15 -12.57
N ALA A 158 1.14 1.72 -11.35
CA ALA A 158 0.18 1.10 -10.45
C ALA A 158 -1.05 1.99 -10.14
N PRO A 159 -2.24 1.40 -9.94
CA PRO A 159 -3.45 2.18 -9.66
C PRO A 159 -3.40 2.78 -8.25
N ILE A 160 -3.74 4.07 -8.15
CA ILE A 160 -3.85 4.78 -6.86
C ILE A 160 -5.00 4.17 -6.04
N ARG A 161 -4.79 3.99 -4.74
CA ARG A 161 -5.78 3.41 -3.81
C ARG A 161 -6.78 4.46 -3.33
N LEU A 162 -7.59 4.97 -4.26
CA LEU A 162 -8.58 6.02 -3.98
C LEU A 162 -9.59 5.64 -2.89
N ALA A 163 -9.88 4.35 -2.71
CA ALA A 163 -10.80 3.87 -1.66
C ALA A 163 -10.29 4.10 -0.23
N ALA A 164 -8.98 4.31 -0.04
CA ALA A 164 -8.36 4.63 1.24
C ALA A 164 -8.20 6.15 1.46
N MET A 165 -8.85 6.97 0.62
CA MET A 165 -8.72 8.42 0.63
C MET A 165 -10.09 9.08 0.78
N SER A 166 -10.12 10.17 1.55
CA SER A 166 -11.24 11.11 1.56
C SER A 166 -10.80 12.45 1.00
N LEU A 167 -11.66 13.07 0.19
CA LEU A 167 -11.43 14.42 -0.30
C LEU A 167 -11.93 15.43 0.73
N ASP A 168 -11.04 16.35 1.12
CA ASP A 168 -11.32 17.49 1.97
C ASP A 168 -11.03 18.77 1.19
N GLU A 169 -12.06 19.34 0.58
CA GLU A 169 -12.00 20.56 -0.24
C GLU A 169 -11.46 21.78 0.52
N SER A 170 -11.47 21.74 1.86
CA SER A 170 -10.95 22.82 2.73
C SER A 170 -9.59 22.48 3.35
N GLY A 171 -9.08 21.29 3.09
CA GLY A 171 -7.92 20.70 3.77
C GLY A 171 -6.58 21.14 3.19
N SER A 172 -5.54 21.09 4.03
CA SER A 172 -4.14 21.33 3.62
C SER A 172 -3.42 20.09 3.08
N GLY A 173 -4.16 18.97 2.92
CA GLY A 173 -3.60 17.66 2.62
C GLY A 173 -3.23 16.85 3.86
N PRO A 174 -2.68 15.64 3.67
CA PRO A 174 -2.36 14.76 4.79
C PRO A 174 -1.13 15.24 5.56
N THR A 175 -1.13 15.00 6.87
CA THR A 175 0.05 15.20 7.71
C THR A 175 0.87 13.90 7.82
N VAL A 176 2.14 14.03 8.19
CA VAL A 176 3.01 12.89 8.52
C VAL A 176 2.35 11.98 9.56
N GLY A 177 1.75 12.55 10.60
CA GLY A 177 1.03 11.80 11.62
C GLY A 177 -0.17 11.03 11.07
N ALA A 178 -1.01 11.66 10.25
CA ALA A 178 -2.18 11.00 9.66
C ALA A 178 -1.78 9.83 8.76
N LEU A 179 -0.74 9.99 7.94
CA LEU A 179 -0.19 8.92 7.11
C LEU A 179 0.39 7.78 7.96
N ALA A 180 1.11 8.10 9.03
CA ALA A 180 1.68 7.09 9.91
C ALA A 180 0.62 6.28 10.67
N GLU A 181 -0.46 6.93 11.12
CA GLU A 181 -1.60 6.26 11.75
C GLU A 181 -2.31 5.33 10.76
N PHE A 182 -2.53 5.79 9.52
CA PHE A 182 -3.08 4.95 8.45
C PHE A 182 -2.17 3.75 8.15
N ALA A 183 -0.86 3.96 7.99
CA ALA A 183 0.10 2.89 7.69
C ALA A 183 0.01 1.73 8.70
N GLN A 184 -0.21 2.09 9.97
CA GLN A 184 -0.31 1.18 11.10
C GLN A 184 -1.72 0.64 11.34
N GLY A 185 -2.68 0.91 10.44
CA GLY A 185 -4.07 0.43 10.56
C GLY A 185 -4.88 1.09 11.66
N ARG A 186 -4.44 2.25 12.18
CA ARG A 186 -5.15 3.00 13.23
C ARG A 186 -6.25 3.89 12.67
N THR A 187 -6.18 4.21 11.38
CA THR A 187 -7.25 4.84 10.61
C THR A 187 -7.43 4.12 9.27
N GLU A 188 -8.65 4.12 8.74
CA GLU A 188 -8.97 3.48 7.46
C GLU A 188 -8.79 4.43 6.26
N LEU A 189 -8.90 5.75 6.50
CA LEU A 189 -8.87 6.78 5.47
C LEU A 189 -7.82 7.84 5.80
N VAL A 190 -7.29 8.44 4.73
CA VAL A 190 -6.42 9.62 4.77
C VAL A 190 -7.07 10.76 4.00
N SER A 191 -7.15 11.94 4.62
CA SER A 191 -7.72 13.13 3.98
C SER A 191 -6.71 13.79 3.03
N TYR A 192 -7.16 14.08 1.81
CA TYR A 192 -6.41 14.80 0.79
C TYR A 192 -7.14 16.09 0.39
N GLY A 193 -6.36 17.16 0.19
CA GLY A 193 -6.86 18.45 -0.27
C GLY A 193 -6.80 18.58 -1.80
N PRO A 194 -7.43 19.60 -2.39
CA PRO A 194 -7.43 19.80 -3.84
C PRO A 194 -6.05 20.13 -4.44
N ASP A 195 -5.11 20.61 -3.62
CA ASP A 195 -3.76 21.02 -4.03
C ASP A 195 -2.67 19.94 -3.78
N THR A 196 -3.06 18.72 -3.39
CA THR A 196 -2.14 17.59 -3.14
C THR A 196 -2.24 16.49 -4.17
#